data_AF-A0A536QEI6-F1
#
_entry.id   AF-A0A536QEI6-F1
#
_cell.length_a   1.000
_cell.length_b   1.000
_cell.length_c   1.000
_cell.angle_alpha   90.00
_cell.angle_beta   90.00
_cell.angle_gamma   90.00
#
_symmetry.space_group_name_H-M   'P 1'
#
loop_
_entity.id
_entity.type
_entity.pdbx_description
1 polymer ?
#
loop_
_entity_poly.entity_id
_entity_poly.type
_entity_poly.pdbx_seq_one_letter_code
_entity_poly.pdbx_strand_id
1 'polypeptide(L)'
;MQRPTLFLTVGLPGTGKTTAARLIEAEHNALRLTKDEWMKALFGPENPASASDVIEGRLVWLGMRALELGANVVLDFGLWSRDERSALRQAAADVGASVVMCYFELDPD
;
A
#
# COMPACT_ATOMS: atom_id res chain seq x y z
N MET A 1 -2.97 23.47 5.02
CA MET A 1 -2.84 22.06 5.45
C MET A 1 -1.74 21.43 4.61
N GLN A 2 -0.90 20.57 5.19
CA GLN A 2 0.14 19.88 4.43
C GLN A 2 -0.49 18.89 3.46
N ARG A 3 0.13 18.72 2.28
CA ARG A 3 -0.31 17.79 1.25
C ARG A 3 -0.04 16.35 1.74
N PRO A 4 -1.06 15.47 1.87
CA PRO A 4 -0.84 14.09 2.28
C PRO A 4 -0.05 13.32 1.22
N THR A 5 0.63 12.26 1.63
CA THR A 5 1.49 11.44 0.77
C THR A 5 1.02 10.00 0.77
N LEU A 6 0.86 9.45 -0.43
CA LEU A 6 0.71 8.02 -0.68
C LEU A 6 2.08 7.39 -0.91
N PHE A 7 2.46 6.46 -0.05
CA PHE A 7 3.64 5.61 -0.21
C PHE A 7 3.23 4.28 -0.83
N LEU A 8 3.80 3.96 -1.99
CA LEU A 8 3.57 2.69 -2.69
C LEU A 8 4.79 1.79 -2.51
N THR A 9 4.63 0.67 -1.82
CA THR A 9 5.71 -0.33 -1.68
C THR A 9 5.68 -1.32 -2.85
N VAL A 10 6.81 -1.55 -3.49
CA VAL A 10 6.94 -2.39 -4.68
C VAL A 10 8.10 -3.37 -4.50
N GLY A 11 7.86 -4.66 -4.71
CA GLY A 11 8.88 -5.69 -4.54
C GLY A 11 8.29 -7.08 -4.27
N LEU A 12 9.07 -8.12 -4.55
CA LEU A 12 8.65 -9.52 -4.35
C LEU A 12 8.45 -9.86 -2.86
N PRO A 13 7.64 -10.88 -2.51
CA PRO A 13 7.58 -11.39 -1.14
C PRO A 13 8.99 -11.67 -0.59
N GLY A 14 9.24 -11.31 0.67
CA GLY A 14 10.55 -11.48 1.32
C GLY A 14 11.56 -10.32 1.13
N THR A 15 11.31 -9.35 0.25
CA THR A 15 12.23 -8.19 0.03
C THR A 15 12.21 -7.13 1.16
N GLY A 16 11.55 -7.40 2.29
CA GLY A 16 11.51 -6.47 3.44
C GLY A 16 10.48 -5.34 3.37
N LYS A 17 9.57 -5.33 2.37
CA LYS A 17 8.51 -4.29 2.23
C LYS A 17 7.73 -4.00 3.50
N THR A 18 7.26 -5.03 4.20
CA THR A 18 6.47 -4.87 5.43
C THR A 18 7.26 -4.19 6.54
N THR A 19 8.56 -4.46 6.63
CA THR A 19 9.45 -3.77 7.57
C THR A 19 9.55 -2.29 7.21
N ALA A 20 9.77 -1.98 5.93
CA ALA A 20 9.83 -0.59 5.46
C ALA A 20 8.49 0.15 5.61
N ALA A 21 7.36 -0.53 5.35
CA ALA A 21 6.03 0.04 5.53
C ALA A 21 5.77 0.44 6.99
N ARG A 22 6.23 -0.36 7.95
CA ARG A 22 6.16 -0.03 9.39
C ARG A 22 7.04 1.17 9.76
N LEU A 23 8.21 1.30 9.13
CA LEU A 23 9.06 2.47 9.31
C LEU A 23 8.39 3.73 8.76
N ILE A 24 7.84 3.66 7.53
CA ILE A 24 7.08 4.75 6.90
C ILE A 24 5.88 5.16 7.77
N GLU A 25 5.13 4.19 8.30
CA GLU A 25 4.02 4.42 9.24
C GLU A 25 4.46 5.27 10.42
N ALA A 26 5.56 4.89 11.08
CA ALA A 26 6.09 5.60 12.24
C ALA A 26 6.66 6.99 11.90
N GLU A 27 7.48 7.09 10.85
CA GLU A 27 8.20 8.32 10.48
C GLU A 27 7.29 9.40 9.88
N HIS A 28 6.27 8.99 9.12
CA HIS A 28 5.38 9.90 8.41
C HIS A 28 4.00 10.02 9.05
N ASN A 29 3.75 9.38 10.20
CA ASN A 29 2.42 9.28 10.80
C ASN A 29 1.38 8.83 9.75
N ALA A 30 1.71 7.74 9.05
CA ALA A 30 0.95 7.24 7.91
C ALA A 30 0.10 6.03 8.30
N LEU A 31 -1.13 5.97 7.78
CA LEU A 31 -1.99 4.80 7.90
C LEU A 31 -1.41 3.67 7.05
N ARG A 32 -0.94 2.60 7.69
CA ARG A 32 -0.49 1.39 6.99
C ARG A 32 -1.65 0.48 6.67
N LEU A 33 -1.82 0.19 5.39
CA LEU A 33 -2.85 -0.71 4.87
C LEU A 33 -2.17 -1.92 4.24
N THR A 34 -2.18 -3.05 4.95
CA THR A 34 -1.56 -4.29 4.50
C THR A 34 -2.60 -5.39 4.25
N LYS A 35 -2.43 -6.16 3.17
CA LYS A 35 -3.32 -7.29 2.87
C LYS A 35 -3.19 -8.41 3.91
N ASP A 36 -1.97 -8.68 4.37
CA ASP A 36 -1.66 -9.87 5.16
C ASP A 36 -2.42 -9.89 6.50
N GLU A 37 -2.59 -8.72 7.13
CA GLU A 37 -3.36 -8.60 8.37
C GLU A 37 -4.85 -8.91 8.16
N TRP A 38 -5.43 -8.48 7.04
CA TRP A 38 -6.83 -8.75 6.71
C TRP A 38 -7.06 -10.20 6.29
N MET A 39 -6.16 -10.77 5.48
CA MET A 39 -6.22 -12.19 5.12
C MET A 39 -6.17 -13.06 6.36
N LYS A 40 -5.22 -12.80 7.26
CA LYS A 40 -5.09 -13.54 8.52
C LYS A 40 -6.32 -13.37 9.43
N ALA A 41 -6.87 -12.16 9.52
CA ALA A 41 -8.02 -11.89 10.39
C ALA A 41 -9.32 -12.56 9.88
N LEU A 42 -9.53 -12.59 8.56
CA LEU A 42 -10.77 -13.08 7.95
C LEU A 42 -10.73 -14.56 7.60
N PHE A 43 -9.56 -15.08 7.23
CA PHE A 43 -9.39 -16.45 6.69
C PHE A 43 -8.36 -17.29 7.47
N GLY A 44 -7.68 -16.71 8.48
CA GLY A 44 -6.72 -17.43 9.30
C GLY A 44 -5.53 -17.94 8.47
N PRO A 45 -5.24 -19.26 8.47
CA PRO A 45 -4.18 -19.84 7.65
C PRO A 45 -4.58 -20.00 6.17
N GLU A 46 -5.85 -19.86 5.82
CA GLU A 46 -6.31 -19.95 4.45
C GLU A 46 -5.97 -18.68 3.67
N ASN A 47 -5.69 -18.84 2.37
CA ASN A 47 -5.36 -17.73 1.48
C ASN A 47 -6.14 -17.82 0.16
N PRO A 48 -7.49 -17.70 0.19
CA PRO A 48 -8.30 -17.82 -1.01
C PRO A 48 -8.00 -16.69 -2.00
N ALA A 49 -7.64 -17.06 -3.24
CA ALA A 49 -7.29 -16.10 -4.29
C ALA A 49 -8.41 -15.07 -4.56
N SER A 50 -9.68 -15.51 -4.53
CA SER A 50 -10.84 -14.63 -4.74
C SER A 50 -11.00 -13.54 -3.67
N ALA A 51 -10.46 -13.74 -2.47
CA ALA A 51 -10.50 -12.72 -1.42
C ALA A 51 -9.38 -11.69 -1.56
N SER A 52 -8.25 -12.08 -2.16
CA SER A 52 -7.08 -11.20 -2.34
C SER A 52 -7.45 -9.94 -3.10
N ASP A 53 -8.03 -10.07 -4.29
CA ASP A 53 -8.39 -8.93 -5.15
C ASP A 53 -9.42 -8.01 -4.48
N VAL A 54 -10.38 -8.61 -3.77
CA VAL A 54 -11.42 -7.85 -3.05
C VAL A 54 -10.80 -7.05 -1.91
N ILE A 55 -9.90 -7.64 -1.13
CA ILE A 55 -9.23 -6.96 -0.01
C ILE A 55 -8.33 -5.86 -0.54
N GLU A 56 -7.51 -6.12 -1.56
CA GLU A 56 -6.63 -5.09 -2.15
C GLU A 56 -7.44 -3.90 -2.67
N GLY A 57 -8.52 -4.15 -3.42
CA GLY A 57 -9.40 -3.10 -3.91
C GLY A 57 -10.05 -2.29 -2.78
N ARG A 58 -10.43 -2.93 -1.67
CA ARG A 58 -10.97 -2.23 -0.49
C ARG A 58 -9.92 -1.41 0.25
N LEU A 59 -8.70 -1.91 0.37
CA LEU A 59 -7.59 -1.18 0.97
C LEU A 59 -7.19 0.04 0.12
N VAL A 60 -7.18 -0.09 -1.21
CA VAL A 60 -6.98 1.05 -2.12
C VAL A 60 -8.06 2.11 -1.90
N TRP A 61 -9.34 1.72 -1.87
CA TRP A 61 -10.44 2.65 -1.63
C TRP A 61 -10.33 3.36 -0.28
N LEU A 62 -10.03 2.63 0.80
CA LEU A 62 -9.80 3.20 2.13
C LEU A 62 -8.60 4.16 2.13
N GLY A 63 -7.52 3.81 1.44
CA GLY A 63 -6.34 4.66 1.29
C GLY A 63 -6.66 5.98 0.60
N MET A 64 -7.38 5.95 -0.52
CA MET A 64 -7.80 7.18 -1.21
C MET A 64 -8.68 8.05 -0.30
N ARG A 65 -9.62 7.44 0.43
CA ARG A 65 -10.46 8.18 1.37
C ARG A 65 -9.65 8.81 2.52
N ALA A 66 -8.63 8.12 3.02
CA ALA A 66 -7.75 8.66 4.05
C ALA A 66 -6.91 9.85 3.53
N LEU A 67 -6.44 9.78 2.28
CA LEU A 67 -5.74 10.90 1.62
C LEU A 67 -6.64 12.13 1.48
N GLU A 68 -7.90 11.97 1.05
CA GLU A 68 -8.88 13.08 0.99
C GLU A 68 -9.10 13.75 2.36
N LEU A 69 -8.98 12.97 3.43
CA LEU A 69 -9.10 13.45 4.82
C LEU A 69 -7.78 14.02 5.37
N GLY A 70 -6.70 14.03 4.58
CA GLY A 70 -5.42 14.64 4.92
C GLY A 70 -4.44 13.72 5.66
N ALA A 71 -4.69 12.41 5.72
CA ALA A 71 -3.77 11.46 6.32
C ALA A 71 -2.75 10.93 5.30
N ASN A 72 -1.51 10.72 5.72
CA ASN A 72 -0.54 9.95 4.93
C ASN A 72 -0.95 8.47 4.90
N VAL A 73 -0.65 7.77 3.81
CA VAL A 73 -1.03 6.37 3.63
C VAL A 73 0.15 5.58 3.07
N VAL A 74 0.39 4.37 3.59
CA VAL A 74 1.30 3.41 2.97
C VAL A 74 0.55 2.13 2.60
N LEU A 75 0.58 1.77 1.32
CA LEU A 75 0.03 0.50 0.83
C LEU A 75 1.13 -0.56 0.90
N ASP A 76 0.91 -1.56 1.77
CA ASP A 76 1.84 -2.65 2.09
C ASP A 76 1.27 -4.00 1.62
N PHE A 77 1.17 -4.13 0.31
CA PHE A 77 0.90 -5.37 -0.39
C PHE A 77 1.53 -5.25 -1.77
N GLY A 78 1.93 -6.38 -2.35
CA GLY A 78 2.55 -6.36 -3.68
C GLY A 78 1.54 -5.82 -4.68
N LEU A 79 1.81 -4.62 -5.21
CA LEU A 79 1.05 -4.03 -6.31
C LEU A 79 1.69 -4.44 -7.64
N TRP A 80 0.87 -5.01 -8.51
CA TRP A 80 1.25 -5.72 -9.72
C TRP A 80 1.18 -4.77 -10.91
N SER A 81 1.80 -5.17 -12.03
CA SER A 81 1.87 -4.42 -13.31
C SER A 81 2.34 -2.95 -13.26
N ARG A 82 2.78 -2.44 -14.41
CA ARG A 82 3.09 -1.01 -14.56
C ARG A 82 1.82 -0.14 -14.53
N ASP A 83 0.70 -0.72 -14.94
CA ASP A 83 -0.55 0.00 -15.16
C ASP A 83 -1.28 0.26 -13.85
N GLU A 84 -1.32 -0.68 -12.91
CA GLU A 84 -1.91 -0.43 -11.58
C GLU A 84 -1.13 0.66 -10.83
N ARG A 85 0.21 0.63 -10.87
CA ARG A 85 1.03 1.70 -10.27
C ARG A 85 0.73 3.06 -10.89
N SER A 86 0.51 3.10 -12.21
CA SER A 86 0.17 4.32 -12.92
C SER A 86 -1.24 4.82 -12.53
N ALA A 87 -2.20 3.91 -12.40
CA ALA A 87 -3.57 4.22 -11.99
C ALA A 87 -3.63 4.74 -10.55
N LEU A 88 -2.94 4.10 -9.60
CA LEU A 88 -2.87 4.55 -8.21
C LEU A 88 -2.20 5.92 -8.08
N ARG A 89 -1.13 6.15 -8.84
CA ARG A 89 -0.48 7.46 -8.86
C ARG A 89 -1.43 8.54 -9.37
N GLN A 90 -2.22 8.25 -10.39
CA GLN A 90 -3.21 9.19 -10.91
C GLN A 90 -4.33 9.44 -9.89
N ALA A 91 -4.90 8.37 -9.32
CA ALA A 91 -5.97 8.48 -8.31
C ALA A 91 -5.54 9.32 -7.09
N ALA A 92 -4.31 9.12 -6.61
CA ALA A 92 -3.75 9.94 -5.52
C ALA A 92 -3.58 11.41 -5.93
N ALA A 93 -3.13 11.67 -7.16
CA ALA A 93 -3.00 13.02 -7.68
C ALA A 93 -4.36 13.73 -7.82
N ASP A 94 -5.41 13.00 -8.22
CA ASP A 94 -6.77 13.52 -8.39
C ASP A 94 -7.38 13.98 -7.05
N VAL A 95 -7.00 13.33 -5.93
CA VAL A 95 -7.37 13.78 -4.57
C VAL A 95 -6.36 14.78 -3.97
N GLY A 96 -5.43 15.28 -4.78
CA GLY A 96 -4.45 16.28 -4.38
C GLY A 96 -3.28 15.75 -3.54
N ALA A 97 -3.08 14.43 -3.42
CA ALA A 97 -1.99 13.84 -2.65
C ALA A 97 -0.67 13.79 -3.45
N SER A 98 0.46 13.78 -2.73
CA SER A 98 1.78 13.44 -3.27
C SER A 98 1.93 11.92 -3.35
N VAL A 99 2.83 11.43 -4.20
CA VAL A 99 3.08 9.98 -4.34
C VAL A 99 4.58 9.72 -4.25
N VAL A 100 4.95 8.74 -3.42
CA VAL A 100 6.32 8.23 -3.29
C VAL A 100 6.30 6.74 -3.59
N MET A 101 7.20 6.29 -4.46
CA MET A 101 7.30 4.89 -4.87
C MET A 101 8.57 4.28 -4.28
N CYS A 102 8.39 3.27 -3.43
CA CYS A 102 9.45 2.63 -2.67
C CYS A 102 9.70 1.24 -3.27
N TYR A 103 10.81 1.08 -4.00
CA TYR A 103 11.20 -0.19 -4.63
C TYR A 103 12.12 -0.99 -3.71
N PHE A 104 11.85 -2.30 -3.61
CA PHE A 104 12.56 -3.26 -2.77
C PHE A 104 12.90 -4.49 -3.59
N GLU A 105 14.19 -4.68 -3.85
CA GLU A 105 14.75 -5.82 -4.57
C GLU A 105 15.61 -6.64 -3.60
N LEU A 106 15.77 -7.94 -3.89
CA LEU A 106 16.82 -8.72 -3.25
C LEU A 106 18.10 -8.45 -4.03
N ASP A 107 19.21 -8.20 -3.34
CA ASP A 107 20.51 -8.21 -4.00
C ASP A 107 20.72 -9.59 -4.65
N PRO A 108 21.12 -9.64 -5.93
CA PRO A 108 21.52 -10.88 -6.55
C PRO A 108 22.85 -11.31 -5.92
N ASP A 109 22.83 -12.35 -5.10
CA ASP A 109 24.04 -13.07 -4.67
C ASP A 109 24.81 -13.64 -5.89
#